data_AF-A0A0M2GBU3-F1
#
_entry.id   AF-A0A0M2GBU3-F1
#
_cell.length_a   1.000
_cell.length_b   1.000
_cell.length_c   1.000
_cell.angle_alpha   90.00
_cell.angle_beta   90.00
_cell.angle_gamma   90.00
#
_symmetry.space_group_name_H-M   'P 1'
#
loop_
_entity.id
_entity.type
_entity.pdbx_description
1 polymer ?
#
loop_
_entity_poly.entity_id
_entity_poly.type
_entity_poly.pdbx_seq_one_letter_code
_entity_poly.pdbx_strand_id
1 'polypeptide(L)' 'EANKRLVDTVGQGGPNFVQNAILGPLEDKRVAAINRIATSIGRTAERPAGLDSLAACTLTK' A
#
# COMPACT_ATOMS: atom_id res chain seq x y z
N GLU A 1 -1.08 -2.61 11.74
CA GLU A 1 -2.35 -1.99 11.28
C GLU A 1 -3.24 -2.97 10.51
N ALA A 2 -2.74 -3.67 9.49
CA ALA A 2 -3.52 -4.68 8.75
C ALA A 2 -4.14 -5.78 9.63
N ASN A 3 -3.34 -6.39 10.52
CA ASN A 3 -3.85 -7.40 11.46
C ASN A 3 -4.90 -6.84 12.43
N LYS A 4 -4.78 -5.56 12.80
CA LYS A 4 -5.77 -4.88 13.64
C LYS A 4 -7.08 -4.67 12.87
N ARG A 5 -7.00 -4.17 11.63
CA ARG A 5 -8.18 -4.02 10.77
C ARG A 5 -8.86 -5.36 10.46
N LEU A 6 -8.10 -6.44 10.24
CA LEU A 6 -8.65 -7.78 10.06
C LEU A 6 -9.47 -8.22 11.27
N VAL A 7 -8.95 -8.04 12.48
CA VAL A 7 -9.64 -8.41 13.74
C VAL A 7 -10.86 -7.53 13.98
N ASP A 8 -10.76 -6.22 13.75
CA ASP A 8 -11.84 -5.26 14.03
C ASP A 8 -13.06 -5.40 13.10
N THR A 9 -12.99 -6.24 12.06
CA THR A 9 -14.01 -6.31 11.00
C THR A 9 -14.41 -7.74 10.59
N VAL A 10 -13.99 -8.74 11.38
CA VAL A 10 -14.41 -10.13 11.18
C VAL A 10 -15.95 -10.20 11.19
N GLY A 11 -16.53 -10.65 10.07
CA GLY A 11 -17.98 -10.85 9.93
C GLY A 11 -18.79 -9.70 9.31
N GLN A 12 -18.20 -8.53 9.02
CA GLN A 12 -18.93 -7.39 8.45
C GLN A 12 -18.56 -7.04 6.99
N GLY A 13 -17.55 -7.71 6.43
CA GLY A 13 -17.01 -7.41 5.12
C GLY A 13 -17.45 -8.40 4.05
N GLY A 14 -18.17 -7.93 3.03
CA GLY A 14 -18.45 -8.72 1.82
C GLY A 14 -17.18 -9.18 1.08
N PRO A 15 -17.32 -9.86 -0.08
CA PRO A 15 -16.22 -10.56 -0.76
C PRO A 15 -14.95 -9.74 -1.00
N ASN A 16 -15.07 -8.41 -1.15
CA ASN A 16 -13.96 -7.49 -1.45
C ASN A 16 -13.40 -6.76 -0.23
N PHE A 17 -13.78 -7.14 0.99
CA PHE A 17 -13.39 -6.41 2.19
C PHE A 17 -11.89 -6.33 2.38
N VAL A 18 -11.18 -7.45 2.25
CA VAL A 18 -9.71 -7.47 2.41
C VAL A 18 -9.04 -6.55 1.38
N GLN A 19 -9.52 -6.54 0.15
CA GLN A 19 -9.00 -5.65 -0.89
C GLN A 19 -9.25 -4.18 -0.54
N ASN A 20 -10.47 -3.82 -0.16
CA ASN A 20 -10.87 -2.42 0.00
C ASN A 20 -10.42 -1.81 1.33
N ALA A 21 -10.44 -2.60 2.40
CA ALA A 21 -10.18 -2.12 3.75
C ALA A 21 -8.76 -2.44 4.22
N ILE A 22 -8.01 -3.33 3.57
CA ILE A 22 -6.67 -3.68 4.06
C ILE A 22 -5.65 -3.46 2.96
N LEU A 23 -5.74 -4.18 1.85
CA LEU A 23 -4.72 -4.12 0.81
C LEU A 23 -4.67 -2.76 0.12
N GLY A 24 -5.80 -2.18 -0.27
CA GLY A 24 -5.87 -0.86 -0.89
C GLY A 24 -5.26 0.24 -0.01
N PRO A 25 -5.70 0.40 1.26
CA PRO A 25 -5.11 1.39 2.17
C PRO A 25 -3.61 1.16 2.45
N LEU A 26 -3.13 -0.08 2.42
CA LEU A 26 -1.69 -0.38 2.54
C LEU A 26 -0.93 0.01 1.27
N GLU A 27 -1.48 -0.31 0.10
CA GLU A 27 -0.94 0.06 -1.19
C GLU A 27 -0.82 1.58 -1.32
N ASP A 28 -1.88 2.34 -1.00
CA ASP A 28 -1.87 3.81 -1.01
C ASP A 28 -0.75 4.39 -0.12
N LYS A 29 -0.58 3.83 1.09
CA LYS A 29 0.50 4.24 2.00
C LYS A 29 1.87 3.95 1.40
N ARG A 30 2.02 2.82 0.72
CA ARG A 30 3.28 2.40 0.09
C ARG A 30 3.59 3.25 -1.14
N VAL A 31 2.61 3.56 -1.98
CA VAL A 31 2.70 4.55 -3.08
C VAL A 31 3.19 5.89 -2.53
N ALA A 32 2.59 6.39 -1.44
CA ALA A 32 2.98 7.67 -0.85
C ALA A 32 4.44 7.65 -0.36
N ALA A 33 4.90 6.55 0.25
CA ALA A 33 6.29 6.41 0.70
C ALA A 33 7.26 6.35 -0.49
N ILE A 34 6.97 5.54 -1.49
CA ILE A 34 7.76 5.41 -2.73
C ILE A 34 7.88 6.75 -3.45
N ASN A 35 6.79 7.52 -3.55
CA ASN A 35 6.81 8.84 -4.17
C ASN A 35 7.68 9.84 -3.41
N ARG A 36 7.73 9.78 -2.08
CA ARG A 36 8.67 10.59 -1.28
C ARG A 36 10.12 10.23 -1.57
N ILE A 37 10.44 8.95 -1.70
CA ILE A 37 11.79 8.47 -2.07
C ILE A 37 12.16 8.96 -3.48
N ALA A 38 11.28 8.77 -4.46
CA ALA A 38 11.48 9.21 -5.84
C ALA A 38 11.70 10.73 -5.93
N THR A 39 10.94 11.50 -5.13
CA THR A 39 11.10 12.95 -5.03
C THR A 39 12.46 13.33 -4.43
N SER A 40 12.90 12.62 -3.38
CA SER A 40 14.21 12.86 -2.78
C SER A 40 15.35 12.60 -3.77
N ILE A 41 15.26 11.52 -4.56
CA ILE A 41 16.23 11.21 -5.62
C ILE A 41 16.19 12.29 -6.71
N GLY A 42 14.99 12.68 -7.15
CA GLY A 42 14.77 13.70 -8.18
C GLY A 42 15.33 15.09 -7.87
N ARG A 43 15.70 15.37 -6.62
CA ARG A 43 16.38 16.61 -6.22
C ARG A 43 17.88 16.60 -6.52
N THR A 44 18.49 15.42 -6.66
CA THR A 44 19.95 15.26 -6.81
C THR A 44 20.34 14.48 -8.06
N ALA A 45 19.42 13.72 -8.64
CA ALA A 45 19.64 12.85 -9.79
C ALA A 45 18.34 12.69 -10.60
N GLU A 46 18.39 11.92 -11.69
CA GLU A 46 17.20 11.59 -12.48
C GLU A 46 16.18 10.80 -11.64
N ARG A 47 14.90 11.18 -11.75
CA ARG A 47 13.82 10.52 -10.99
C ARG A 47 13.57 9.12 -11.56
N PRO A 48 13.60 8.06 -10.73
CA PRO A 48 13.32 6.70 -11.22
C PRO A 48 11.86 6.56 -11.66
N ALA A 49 11.64 5.82 -12.75
CA ALA A 49 10.32 5.50 -13.29
C ALA A 49 9.85 4.08 -12.89
N GLY A 50 8.56 3.80 -13.03
CA GLY A 50 7.99 2.45 -12.84
C GLY A 50 7.90 1.97 -11.39
N LEU A 51 8.10 2.86 -10.41
CA LEU A 51 8.13 2.50 -8.99
C LEU A 51 6.76 2.10 -8.42
N ASP A 52 5.65 2.45 -9.09
CA ASP A 52 4.29 2.07 -8.67
C ASP A 52 4.11 0.55 -8.62
N SER A 53 4.84 -0.20 -9.45
CA SER A 53 4.87 -1.67 -9.42
C SER A 53 5.32 -2.26 -8.07
N LEU A 54 6.06 -1.47 -7.27
CA LEU A 54 6.55 -1.87 -5.96
C LEU A 54 5.54 -1.61 -4.83
N ALA A 55 4.42 -0.94 -5.11
CA ALA A 55 3.42 -0.60 -4.10
C ALA A 55 2.44 -1.74 -3.79
N ALA A 56 2.31 -2.70 -4.69
CA ALA A 56 1.41 -3.85 -4.50
C ALA A 56 1.71 -4.57 -3.18
N CYS A 57 0.65 -4.84 -2.42
CA CYS A 57 0.72 -5.51 -1.13
C CYS A 57 -0.08 -6.80 -1.16
N THR A 58 0.47 -7.87 -0.59
CA THR A 58 -0.20 -9.16 -0.43
C THR A 58 -0.28 -9.53 1.04
N LEU A 59 -1.32 -10.27 1.41
CA LEU A 59 -1.45 -10.81 2.76
C LEU A 59 -0.90 -12.24 2.76
N THR A 60 0.22 -12.45 3.45
CA THR A 60 0.75 -13.78 3.75
C THR A 60 0.17 -14.27 5.07
N LYS A 61 -0.20 -15.54 5.11
CA LYS A 61 -0.89 -16.20 6.23
C LYS A 61 0.06 -16.58 7.36
#